data_AF-A0A8T5LKL7-F1
#
_entry.id   AF-A0A8T5LKL7-F1
#
_cell.length_a   1.000
_cell.length_b   1.000
_cell.length_c   1.000
_cell.angle_alpha   90.00
_cell.angle_beta   90.00
_cell.angle_gamma   90.00
#
_symmetry.space_group_name_H-M   'P 1'
#
loop_
_entity.id
_entity.type
_entity.pdbx_description
1 polymer ?
#
loop_
_entity_poly.entity_id
_entity_poly.type
_entity_poly.pdbx_seq_one_letter_code
_entity_poly.pdbx_strand_id
1 'polypeptide(L)'
;MEKKIELMCPAGSLPNLKAAVSQGADSVYFGLNKFGARAYAKNFNDNYFLELINICKSNDVKTYLTMNTLVKNQELKLFFKQLEFAYLNGLDAVIIQDPSFIEVIKRSFPGLKIHISTQAGIMNSLHANLFKNADRINLARELSKEEIKEIRKNCKLELEMFVHGALCVSFSGSCLFSSFIGGRSGNRGRCAQPCRRKYGPDFFLSTKDLCLIRRIPEIIKLGIDSLKIEGRMRTPYYVAATTSVYRKAIDSYYQGKFEVTKEMVQKLNDAFNREFTESFYSSEAVFNRIKSTGKESSSLEKYEVKVKRFNLLKRESKLLIPKINPEKSQKKRLLVRVYSKEDALKAADAGADVIYFDLFDDNFIEVKNQIKIPLYGITPRIFFDSDKEKLLKEIAEKKPEGLFVGSLGILALNLKIPIHFDYNINCFNDLNLQYLPGLPIISPELSLKELAEFKNKNFAVLVHGKVRLMTMRHKLEKKEIKDEKNFVFKINKIHNGYEVLNEKELGLFNKCSDLLKNGIDNFFVDTDKNVDVIVRHYRNILDGKSVDVSKLKKNYVLGWFFKGVE
;
A
#
# COMPACT_ATOMS: atom_id res chain seq x y z
N MET A 1 14.12 -22.55 -25.99
CA MET A 1 14.93 -22.26 -24.79
C MET A 1 13.98 -21.94 -23.65
N GLU A 2 14.24 -22.47 -22.46
CA GLU A 2 13.45 -22.16 -21.26
C GLU A 2 13.56 -20.65 -20.93
N LYS A 3 12.45 -20.00 -20.57
CA LYS A 3 12.44 -18.57 -20.24
C LYS A 3 13.26 -18.35 -18.96
N LYS A 4 14.35 -17.58 -19.05
CA LYS A 4 15.16 -17.20 -17.88
C LYS A 4 14.42 -16.17 -17.02
N ILE A 5 14.67 -16.20 -15.72
CA ILE A 5 14.15 -15.20 -14.79
C ILE A 5 14.67 -13.80 -15.14
N GLU A 6 13.81 -12.79 -15.05
CA GLU A 6 14.16 -11.40 -15.32
C GLU A 6 14.84 -10.75 -14.10
N LEU A 7 15.93 -10.02 -14.31
CA LEU A 7 16.53 -9.13 -13.30
C LEU A 7 16.13 -7.68 -13.57
N MET A 8 15.21 -7.16 -12.75
CA MET A 8 14.76 -5.78 -12.80
C MET A 8 15.53 -4.88 -11.82
N CYS A 9 16.17 -3.84 -12.35
CA CYS A 9 17.02 -2.94 -11.58
C CYS A 9 16.48 -1.51 -11.46
N PRO A 10 16.82 -0.77 -10.38
CA PRO A 10 16.35 0.59 -10.18
C PRO A 10 17.12 1.60 -11.04
N ALA A 11 16.40 2.51 -11.69
CA ALA A 11 16.95 3.68 -12.37
C ALA A 11 16.39 4.96 -11.76
N GLY A 12 17.11 5.53 -10.79
CA GLY A 12 16.75 6.80 -10.12
C GLY A 12 17.21 8.06 -10.86
N SER A 13 18.21 7.92 -11.72
CA SER A 13 18.83 8.97 -12.52
C SER A 13 19.58 8.36 -13.70
N LEU A 14 20.05 9.17 -14.65
CA LEU A 14 20.81 8.71 -15.81
C LEU A 14 22.09 7.92 -15.42
N PRO A 15 22.90 8.35 -14.43
CA PRO A 15 24.01 7.51 -13.93
C PRO A 15 23.57 6.15 -13.37
N ASN A 16 22.46 6.08 -12.62
CA ASN A 16 21.94 4.79 -12.12
C ASN A 16 21.48 3.89 -13.28
N LEU A 17 20.85 4.47 -14.31
CA LEU A 17 20.46 3.75 -15.50
C LEU A 17 21.68 3.10 -16.19
N LYS A 18 22.72 3.90 -16.45
CA LYS A 18 23.95 3.40 -17.08
C LYS A 18 24.61 2.30 -16.24
N ALA A 19 24.65 2.49 -14.92
CA ALA A 19 25.11 1.48 -13.97
C ALA A 19 24.33 0.16 -14.11
N ALA A 20 23.00 0.18 -14.02
CA ALA A 20 22.16 -1.01 -14.16
C ALA A 20 22.36 -1.73 -15.51
N VAL A 21 22.28 -0.98 -16.61
CA VAL A 21 22.38 -1.53 -17.98
C VAL A 21 23.76 -2.16 -18.22
N SER A 22 24.84 -1.47 -17.82
CA SER A 22 26.22 -1.97 -17.98
C SER A 22 26.50 -3.26 -17.20
N GLN A 23 25.73 -3.55 -16.15
CA GLN A 23 25.92 -4.70 -15.27
C GLN A 23 24.95 -5.86 -15.56
N GLY A 24 24.18 -5.78 -16.65
CA GLY A 24 23.34 -6.88 -17.13
C GLY A 24 21.91 -6.89 -16.57
N ALA A 25 21.33 -5.73 -16.33
CA ALA A 25 19.89 -5.63 -16.07
C ALA A 25 19.08 -6.05 -17.30
N ASP A 26 18.05 -6.88 -17.12
CA ASP A 26 17.11 -7.26 -18.19
C ASP A 26 16.02 -6.17 -18.36
N SER A 27 15.68 -5.51 -17.26
CA SER A 27 14.73 -4.40 -17.24
C SER A 27 15.11 -3.36 -16.20
N VAL A 28 14.61 -2.14 -16.39
CA VAL A 28 14.78 -1.05 -15.42
C VAL A 28 13.46 -0.41 -15.06
N TYR A 29 13.32 -0.04 -13.78
CA TYR A 29 12.18 0.75 -13.32
C TYR A 29 12.59 2.15 -12.84
N PHE A 30 11.82 3.15 -13.26
CA PHE A 30 12.11 4.57 -13.02
C PHE A 30 10.83 5.35 -12.77
N GLY A 31 10.96 6.61 -12.33
CA GLY A 31 9.83 7.52 -12.22
C GLY A 31 10.07 8.81 -13.00
N LEU A 32 8.97 9.47 -13.34
CA LEU A 32 8.95 10.82 -13.88
C LEU A 32 8.73 11.83 -12.74
N ASN A 33 8.41 13.08 -13.10
CA ASN A 33 8.22 14.19 -12.18
C ASN A 33 7.10 13.96 -11.13
N LYS A 34 6.06 13.17 -11.44
CA LYS A 34 4.92 12.92 -10.56
C LYS A 34 4.52 11.45 -10.51
N PHE A 35 3.74 11.11 -9.48
CA PHE A 35 3.07 9.82 -9.27
C PHE A 35 3.95 8.60 -8.97
N GLY A 36 5.26 8.80 -8.72
CA GLY A 36 6.16 7.75 -8.26
C GLY A 36 6.33 7.73 -6.73
N ALA A 37 6.41 6.55 -6.13
CA ALA A 37 6.57 6.36 -4.68
C ALA A 37 7.92 6.82 -4.07
N ARG A 38 8.74 7.53 -4.85
CA ARG A 38 10.06 8.07 -4.49
C ARG A 38 10.17 9.50 -5.02
N ALA A 39 9.39 10.40 -4.45
CA ALA A 39 9.32 11.80 -4.88
C ALA A 39 10.67 12.54 -4.74
N TYR A 40 11.55 12.05 -3.87
CA TYR A 40 12.88 12.63 -3.62
C TYR A 40 14.02 11.99 -4.43
N ALA A 41 13.73 10.98 -5.27
CA ALA A 41 14.70 10.57 -6.28
C ALA A 41 14.87 11.69 -7.32
N LYS A 42 16.01 11.75 -8.01
CA LYS A 42 16.24 12.76 -9.06
C LYS A 42 15.15 12.69 -10.13
N ASN A 43 14.74 11.46 -10.49
CA ASN A 43 13.71 11.17 -11.49
C ASN A 43 14.04 11.76 -12.87
N PHE A 44 13.27 11.35 -13.88
CA PHE A 44 13.48 11.77 -15.26
C PHE A 44 12.47 12.85 -15.64
N ASN A 45 12.95 13.91 -16.29
CA ASN A 45 12.10 14.84 -17.02
C ASN A 45 11.92 14.33 -18.47
N ASP A 46 11.15 15.06 -19.28
CA ASP A 46 10.79 14.65 -20.64
C ASP A 46 12.03 14.41 -21.53
N ASN A 47 13.05 15.27 -21.44
CA ASN A 47 14.29 15.13 -22.23
C ASN A 47 15.10 13.88 -21.82
N TYR A 48 15.34 13.72 -20.51
CA TYR A 48 16.08 12.57 -20.01
C TYR A 48 15.31 11.26 -20.16
N PHE A 49 13.98 11.31 -20.19
CA PHE A 49 13.15 10.14 -20.45
C PHE A 49 13.37 9.61 -21.88
N LEU A 50 13.41 10.47 -22.90
CA LEU A 50 13.72 10.04 -24.26
C LEU A 50 15.13 9.47 -24.39
N GLU A 51 16.11 10.03 -23.68
CA GLU A 51 17.45 9.46 -23.62
C GLU A 51 17.45 8.06 -22.97
N LEU A 52 16.69 7.88 -21.87
CA LEU A 52 16.52 6.59 -21.22
C LEU A 52 15.95 5.54 -22.18
N ILE A 53 14.89 5.87 -22.91
CA ILE A 53 14.27 4.94 -23.89
C ILE A 53 15.30 4.51 -24.93
N ASN A 54 16.08 5.45 -25.47
CA ASN A 54 17.11 5.17 -26.46
C ASN A 54 18.25 4.28 -25.90
N ILE A 55 18.72 4.55 -24.67
CA ILE A 55 19.72 3.71 -24.00
C ILE A 55 19.18 2.29 -23.82
N CYS A 56 18.00 2.15 -23.24
CA CYS A 56 17.40 0.85 -22.97
C CYS A 56 17.22 0.03 -24.25
N LYS A 57 16.63 0.63 -25.29
CA LYS A 57 16.45 -0.02 -26.59
C LYS A 57 17.77 -0.40 -27.27
N SER A 58 18.82 0.41 -27.11
CA SER A 58 20.17 0.12 -27.66
C SER A 58 20.83 -1.11 -27.03
N ASN A 59 20.38 -1.51 -25.84
CA ASN A 59 20.98 -2.59 -25.04
C ASN A 59 19.97 -3.71 -24.74
N ASP A 60 18.82 -3.75 -25.43
CA ASP A 60 17.73 -4.71 -25.22
C ASP A 60 17.20 -4.80 -23.78
N VAL A 61 17.17 -3.66 -23.09
CA VAL A 61 16.66 -3.54 -21.72
C VAL A 61 15.23 -3.00 -21.75
N LYS A 62 14.31 -3.62 -21.01
CA LYS A 62 12.91 -3.15 -20.91
C LYS A 62 12.72 -1.96 -19.97
N THR A 63 11.71 -1.14 -20.25
CA THR A 63 11.46 0.14 -19.57
C THR A 63 10.14 0.14 -18.81
N TYR A 64 10.19 0.21 -17.47
CA TYR A 64 9.01 0.17 -16.62
C TYR A 64 8.82 1.47 -15.83
N LEU A 65 7.74 2.20 -16.10
CA LEU A 65 7.46 3.48 -15.47
C LEU A 65 6.65 3.28 -14.18
N THR A 66 7.14 3.77 -13.05
CA THR A 66 6.37 3.80 -11.81
C THR A 66 5.37 4.96 -11.79
N MET A 67 4.09 4.63 -11.73
CA MET A 67 2.97 5.53 -11.47
C MET A 67 2.11 4.93 -10.35
N ASN A 68 2.77 4.63 -9.23
CA ASN A 68 2.28 3.72 -8.20
C ASN A 68 1.86 4.42 -6.91
N THR A 69 1.65 5.74 -6.90
CA THR A 69 1.11 6.48 -5.73
C THR A 69 -0.40 6.60 -5.74
N LEU A 70 -1.01 6.94 -4.60
CA LEU A 70 -2.43 7.27 -4.51
C LEU A 70 -2.72 8.58 -5.23
N VAL A 71 -3.79 8.62 -6.03
CA VAL A 71 -4.14 9.72 -6.93
C VAL A 71 -5.46 10.33 -6.48
N LYS A 72 -5.51 11.66 -6.29
CA LYS A 72 -6.73 12.40 -5.96
C LYS A 72 -7.58 12.62 -7.22
N ASN A 73 -8.86 12.91 -7.04
CA ASN A 73 -9.80 13.20 -8.14
C ASN A 73 -9.27 14.29 -9.10
N GLN A 74 -8.90 15.46 -8.58
CA GLN A 74 -8.26 16.54 -9.35
C GLN A 74 -6.95 16.15 -10.09
N GLU A 75 -6.30 15.04 -9.71
CA GLU A 75 -5.03 14.58 -10.31
C GLU A 75 -5.22 13.54 -11.43
N LEU A 76 -6.42 12.94 -11.57
CA LEU A 76 -6.67 11.85 -12.53
C LEU A 76 -6.31 12.23 -13.97
N LYS A 77 -6.73 13.41 -14.43
CA LYS A 77 -6.43 13.88 -15.79
C LYS A 77 -4.91 13.98 -16.01
N LEU A 78 -4.19 14.53 -15.03
CA LEU A 78 -2.74 14.69 -15.12
C LEU A 78 -2.02 13.33 -15.08
N PHE A 79 -2.48 12.41 -14.24
CA PHE A 79 -1.96 11.04 -14.18
C PHE A 79 -2.01 10.37 -15.55
N PHE A 80 -3.19 10.33 -16.18
CA PHE A 80 -3.32 9.65 -17.47
C PHE A 80 -2.63 10.39 -18.63
N LYS A 81 -2.49 11.72 -18.57
CA LYS A 81 -1.70 12.47 -19.56
C LYS A 81 -0.20 12.23 -19.45
N GLN A 82 0.34 12.10 -18.23
CA GLN A 82 1.74 11.69 -18.06
C GLN A 82 1.97 10.26 -18.59
N LEU A 83 1.02 9.35 -18.37
CA LEU A 83 1.09 7.99 -18.91
C LEU A 83 1.00 7.98 -20.44
N GLU A 84 0.10 8.76 -21.02
CA GLU A 84 -0.05 8.93 -22.47
C GLU A 84 1.26 9.39 -23.12
N PHE A 85 1.91 10.41 -22.55
CA PHE A 85 3.23 10.86 -23.02
C PHE A 85 4.27 9.73 -23.02
N ALA A 86 4.38 8.99 -21.92
CA ALA A 86 5.36 7.90 -21.82
C ALA A 86 5.03 6.75 -22.80
N TYR A 87 3.74 6.41 -22.93
CA TYR A 87 3.25 5.38 -23.83
C TYR A 87 3.57 5.69 -25.30
N LEU A 88 3.26 6.91 -25.76
CA LEU A 88 3.52 7.37 -27.13
C LEU A 88 5.01 7.38 -27.46
N ASN A 89 5.86 7.54 -26.44
CA ASN A 89 7.31 7.58 -26.56
C ASN A 89 7.99 6.23 -26.20
N GLY A 90 7.27 5.12 -26.35
CA GLY A 90 7.90 3.80 -26.41
C GLY A 90 8.05 3.06 -25.09
N LEU A 91 7.37 3.47 -24.03
CA LEU A 91 7.34 2.74 -22.75
C LEU A 91 6.88 1.28 -22.91
N ASP A 92 7.53 0.33 -22.23
CA ASP A 92 7.14 -1.09 -22.28
C ASP A 92 6.02 -1.44 -21.29
N ALA A 93 6.14 -0.98 -20.03
CA ALA A 93 5.14 -1.24 -19.00
C ALA A 93 4.95 -0.06 -18.04
N VAL A 94 3.76 0.02 -17.44
CA VAL A 94 3.49 0.90 -16.30
C VAL A 94 3.32 0.08 -15.02
N ILE A 95 3.93 0.54 -13.93
CA ILE A 95 3.77 -0.01 -12.59
C ILE A 95 2.78 0.86 -11.82
N ILE A 96 1.59 0.33 -11.56
CA ILE A 96 0.50 1.00 -10.82
C ILE A 96 0.19 0.24 -9.53
N GLN A 97 -0.57 0.84 -8.60
CA GLN A 97 -1.05 0.11 -7.41
C GLN A 97 -2.57 -0.15 -7.43
N ASP A 98 -3.31 0.56 -8.26
CA ASP A 98 -4.75 0.68 -8.16
C ASP A 98 -5.47 -0.21 -9.21
N PRO A 99 -6.29 -1.19 -8.80
CA PRO A 99 -6.99 -2.05 -9.75
C PRO A 99 -8.02 -1.29 -10.60
N SER A 100 -8.57 -0.17 -10.12
CA SER A 100 -9.56 0.61 -10.85
C SER A 100 -9.01 1.26 -12.13
N PHE A 101 -7.69 1.38 -12.25
CA PHE A 101 -7.05 2.02 -13.40
C PHE A 101 -6.81 1.05 -14.56
N ILE A 102 -6.84 -0.26 -14.31
CA ILE A 102 -6.47 -1.29 -15.30
C ILE A 102 -7.33 -1.18 -16.56
N GLU A 103 -8.65 -1.08 -16.40
CA GLU A 103 -9.57 -0.99 -17.53
C GLU A 103 -9.38 0.31 -18.33
N VAL A 104 -9.17 1.42 -17.63
CA VAL A 104 -8.88 2.72 -18.26
C VAL A 104 -7.60 2.64 -19.08
N ILE A 105 -6.54 2.03 -18.54
CA ILE A 105 -5.24 1.88 -19.21
C ILE A 105 -5.36 0.97 -20.43
N LYS A 106 -5.97 -0.21 -20.30
CA LYS A 106 -6.14 -1.15 -21.42
C LYS A 106 -6.88 -0.53 -22.60
N ARG A 107 -7.96 0.19 -22.33
CA ARG A 107 -8.75 0.86 -23.37
C ARG A 107 -8.00 2.02 -24.00
N SER A 108 -7.26 2.79 -23.19
CA SER A 108 -6.64 4.04 -23.64
C SER A 108 -5.27 3.86 -24.29
N PHE A 109 -4.53 2.81 -23.91
CA PHE A 109 -3.13 2.56 -24.31
C PHE A 109 -2.94 1.10 -24.78
N PRO A 110 -3.46 0.73 -25.97
CA PRO A 110 -3.39 -0.63 -26.45
C PRO A 110 -1.95 -1.17 -26.49
N GLY A 111 -1.75 -2.40 -25.98
CA GLY A 111 -0.46 -3.07 -25.95
C GLY A 111 0.50 -2.65 -24.84
N LEU A 112 0.17 -1.63 -24.04
CA LEU A 112 0.97 -1.27 -22.86
C LEU A 112 0.81 -2.34 -21.78
N LYS A 113 1.93 -2.85 -21.27
CA LYS A 113 1.94 -3.84 -20.18
C LYS A 113 1.63 -3.18 -18.83
N ILE A 114 0.90 -3.89 -17.98
CA ILE A 114 0.48 -3.40 -16.66
C ILE A 114 1.09 -4.29 -15.58
N HIS A 115 1.96 -3.70 -14.77
CA HIS A 115 2.56 -4.35 -13.61
C HIS A 115 1.96 -3.77 -12.34
N ILE A 116 1.69 -4.62 -11.35
CA ILE A 116 1.12 -4.19 -10.07
C ILE A 116 2.22 -4.04 -9.04
N SER A 117 2.27 -2.86 -8.42
CA SER A 117 3.25 -2.49 -7.41
C SER A 117 3.04 -3.26 -6.11
N THR A 118 4.12 -3.50 -5.37
CA THR A 118 4.05 -3.97 -3.97
C THR A 118 3.19 -3.04 -3.09
N GLN A 119 2.97 -1.77 -3.49
CA GLN A 119 2.03 -0.87 -2.79
C GLN A 119 0.57 -1.34 -2.84
N ALA A 120 0.19 -2.26 -3.73
CA ALA A 120 -1.12 -2.89 -3.69
C ALA A 120 -1.29 -3.85 -2.50
N GLY A 121 -0.20 -4.27 -1.83
CA GLY A 121 -0.29 -5.15 -0.66
C GLY A 121 -0.85 -6.54 -0.96
N ILE A 122 -0.44 -7.16 -2.07
CA ILE A 122 -0.92 -8.49 -2.49
C ILE A 122 -0.28 -9.57 -1.60
N MET A 123 -1.08 -10.17 -0.71
CA MET A 123 -0.65 -11.15 0.29
C MET A 123 -1.26 -12.55 0.11
N ASN A 124 -2.16 -12.72 -0.84
CA ASN A 124 -2.87 -13.98 -1.07
C ASN A 124 -3.35 -14.09 -2.51
N SER A 125 -3.71 -15.31 -2.93
CA SER A 125 -4.12 -15.57 -4.31
C SER A 125 -5.46 -14.91 -4.68
N LEU A 126 -6.36 -14.75 -3.70
CA LEU A 126 -7.64 -14.08 -3.91
C LEU A 126 -7.45 -12.60 -4.28
N HIS A 127 -6.53 -11.91 -3.60
CA HIS A 127 -6.16 -10.53 -3.91
C HIS A 127 -5.44 -10.46 -5.26
N ALA A 128 -4.50 -11.37 -5.53
CA ALA A 128 -3.83 -11.46 -6.83
C ALA A 128 -4.83 -11.59 -8.00
N ASN A 129 -5.89 -12.38 -7.82
CA ASN A 129 -6.90 -12.63 -8.85
C ASN A 129 -7.80 -11.43 -9.17
N LEU A 130 -7.86 -10.40 -8.32
CA LEU A 130 -8.47 -9.11 -8.69
C LEU A 130 -7.70 -8.41 -9.82
N PHE A 131 -6.41 -8.72 -9.96
CA PHE A 131 -5.52 -8.18 -10.97
C PHE A 131 -5.36 -9.12 -12.18
N LYS A 132 -6.28 -10.06 -12.43
CA LYS A 132 -6.20 -11.01 -13.56
C LYS A 132 -6.05 -10.36 -14.95
N ASN A 133 -6.38 -9.07 -15.04
CA ASN A 133 -6.23 -8.26 -16.24
C ASN A 133 -4.88 -7.53 -16.32
N ALA A 134 -4.04 -7.55 -15.30
CA ALA A 134 -2.65 -7.10 -15.38
C ALA A 134 -1.78 -8.18 -16.06
N ASP A 135 -0.53 -7.86 -16.34
CA ASP A 135 0.46 -8.82 -16.87
C ASP A 135 1.30 -9.43 -15.74
N ARG A 136 1.58 -8.63 -14.69
CA ARG A 136 2.49 -9.01 -13.60
C ARG A 136 2.06 -8.43 -12.27
N ILE A 137 2.30 -9.16 -11.19
CA ILE A 137 2.10 -8.68 -9.81
C ILE A 137 3.39 -8.73 -9.00
N ASN A 138 3.70 -7.64 -8.30
CA ASN A 138 4.77 -7.61 -7.31
C ASN A 138 4.21 -7.98 -5.94
N LEU A 139 4.70 -9.08 -5.39
CA LEU A 139 4.26 -9.64 -4.13
C LEU A 139 4.59 -8.73 -2.94
N ALA A 140 3.78 -8.83 -1.89
CA ALA A 140 4.08 -8.21 -0.61
C ALA A 140 5.41 -8.76 -0.04
N ARG A 141 6.21 -7.89 0.58
CA ARG A 141 7.52 -8.27 1.16
C ARG A 141 7.39 -8.96 2.51
N GLU A 142 6.17 -9.02 3.00
CA GLU A 142 5.77 -9.59 4.28
C GLU A 142 5.41 -11.09 4.19
N LEU A 143 5.54 -11.68 2.99
CA LEU A 143 5.21 -13.07 2.70
C LEU A 143 6.37 -14.03 3.01
N SER A 144 6.01 -15.20 3.51
CA SER A 144 6.88 -16.36 3.63
C SER A 144 6.94 -17.15 2.33
N LYS A 145 7.94 -18.02 2.24
CA LYS A 145 8.10 -18.95 1.12
C LYS A 145 6.82 -19.78 0.84
N GLU A 146 6.20 -20.33 1.88
CA GLU A 146 5.03 -21.20 1.71
C GLU A 146 3.80 -20.41 1.24
N GLU A 147 3.63 -19.17 1.70
CA GLU A 147 2.56 -18.29 1.20
C GLU A 147 2.81 -17.91 -0.27
N ILE A 148 4.05 -17.63 -0.67
CA ILE A 148 4.42 -17.37 -2.07
C ILE A 148 4.09 -18.59 -2.94
N LYS A 149 4.41 -19.80 -2.45
CA LYS A 149 4.11 -21.06 -3.14
C LYS A 149 2.59 -21.26 -3.33
N GLU A 150 1.79 -20.95 -2.31
CA GLU A 150 0.33 -21.04 -2.41
C GLU A 150 -0.24 -20.00 -3.39
N ILE A 151 0.30 -18.77 -3.41
CA ILE A 151 -0.06 -17.77 -4.42
C ILE A 151 0.28 -18.28 -5.83
N ARG A 152 1.49 -18.80 -6.04
CA ARG A 152 1.91 -19.33 -7.35
C ARG A 152 0.98 -20.43 -7.85
N LYS A 153 0.56 -21.34 -6.97
CA LYS A 153 -0.35 -22.45 -7.29
C LYS A 153 -1.71 -21.96 -7.79
N ASN A 154 -2.22 -20.85 -7.24
CA ASN A 154 -3.58 -20.36 -7.47
C ASN A 154 -3.66 -19.09 -8.35
N CYS A 155 -2.52 -18.55 -8.79
CA CYS A 155 -2.42 -17.36 -9.63
C CYS A 155 -1.69 -17.72 -10.94
N LYS A 156 -2.16 -17.19 -12.08
CA LYS A 156 -1.54 -17.41 -13.40
C LYS A 156 -0.72 -16.22 -13.92
N LEU A 157 -0.75 -15.09 -13.22
CA LEU A 157 0.00 -13.87 -13.60
C LEU A 157 1.50 -14.09 -13.42
N GLU A 158 2.32 -13.27 -14.07
CA GLU A 158 3.75 -13.22 -13.75
C GLU A 158 3.95 -12.76 -12.30
N LEU A 159 4.83 -13.43 -11.56
CA LEU A 159 5.17 -13.06 -10.19
C LEU A 159 6.51 -12.33 -10.14
N GLU A 160 6.48 -11.16 -9.53
CA GLU A 160 7.66 -10.35 -9.22
C GLU A 160 7.86 -10.27 -7.71
N MET A 161 9.10 -10.33 -7.26
CA MET A 161 9.41 -10.13 -5.83
C MET A 161 10.67 -9.28 -5.63
N PHE A 162 10.68 -8.51 -4.55
CA PHE A 162 11.92 -7.89 -4.10
C PHE A 162 12.87 -8.94 -3.54
N VAL A 163 14.15 -8.86 -3.92
CA VAL A 163 15.21 -9.74 -3.41
C VAL A 163 16.30 -9.00 -2.66
N HIS A 164 16.38 -7.67 -2.83
CA HIS A 164 17.42 -6.85 -2.20
C HIS A 164 16.94 -5.44 -1.86
N GLY A 165 17.48 -4.88 -0.77
CA GLY A 165 17.35 -3.48 -0.39
C GLY A 165 16.37 -3.21 0.75
N ALA A 166 15.96 -1.95 0.92
CA ALA A 166 15.27 -1.51 2.13
C ALA A 166 13.89 -2.14 2.34
N LEU A 167 13.67 -2.71 3.53
CA LEU A 167 12.37 -3.23 3.96
C LEU A 167 11.49 -2.14 4.58
N CYS A 168 10.17 -2.28 4.39
CA CYS A 168 9.18 -1.55 5.17
C CYS A 168 8.78 -2.41 6.37
N VAL A 169 8.59 -1.78 7.53
CA VAL A 169 8.08 -2.46 8.74
C VAL A 169 6.55 -2.59 8.71
N SER A 170 5.87 -1.64 8.07
CA SER A 170 4.42 -1.71 7.86
C SER A 170 4.11 -2.35 6.52
N PHE A 171 2.97 -3.04 6.44
CA PHE A 171 2.44 -3.57 5.19
C PHE A 171 2.44 -2.52 4.09
N SER A 172 3.00 -2.94 2.96
CA SER A 172 3.22 -2.07 1.81
C SER A 172 1.91 -1.42 1.34
N GLY A 173 1.93 -0.10 1.15
CA GLY A 173 0.77 0.70 0.75
C GLY A 173 -0.22 1.09 1.86
N SER A 174 -0.03 0.62 3.10
CA SER A 174 -0.99 0.85 4.20
C SER A 174 -0.47 1.77 5.33
N CYS A 175 0.67 2.43 5.15
CA CYS A 175 1.34 3.19 6.21
C CYS A 175 0.93 4.67 6.20
N LEU A 176 0.21 5.08 7.24
CA LEU A 176 -0.19 6.48 7.47
C LEU A 176 0.78 7.22 8.39
N PHE A 177 1.77 6.54 8.98
CA PHE A 177 2.61 7.12 10.03
C PHE A 177 3.32 8.43 9.63
N SER A 178 3.91 8.45 8.43
CA SER A 178 4.61 9.64 7.92
C SER A 178 3.64 10.81 7.67
N SER A 179 2.42 10.50 7.22
CA SER A 179 1.41 11.51 6.98
C SER A 179 0.98 12.14 8.31
N PHE A 180 0.53 11.36 9.30
CA PHE A 180 -0.01 11.89 10.56
C PHE A 180 1.02 12.56 11.47
N ILE A 181 2.32 12.27 11.32
CA ILE A 181 3.38 13.00 12.04
C ILE A 181 3.69 14.35 11.39
N GLY A 182 3.65 14.46 10.04
CA GLY A 182 4.28 15.61 9.37
C GLY A 182 3.74 15.99 7.99
N GLY A 183 2.54 15.53 7.62
CA GLY A 183 1.85 15.88 6.37
C GLY A 183 2.40 15.22 5.11
N ARG A 184 3.47 14.43 5.22
CA ARG A 184 4.18 13.81 4.09
C ARG A 184 3.71 12.37 3.91
N SER A 185 2.83 12.11 2.93
CA SER A 185 2.26 10.78 2.75
C SER A 185 3.26 9.78 2.18
N GLY A 186 3.40 8.64 2.87
CA GLY A 186 4.21 7.53 2.37
C GLY A 186 3.60 6.87 1.14
N ASN A 187 2.26 6.82 1.08
CA ASN A 187 1.50 6.25 -0.02
C ASN A 187 1.46 7.17 -1.25
N ARG A 188 1.86 8.45 -1.09
CA ARG A 188 2.07 9.41 -2.18
C ARG A 188 3.54 9.72 -2.46
N GLY A 189 4.45 8.86 -1.99
CA GLY A 189 5.86 8.89 -2.34
C GLY A 189 6.72 9.91 -1.58
N ARG A 190 6.16 10.56 -0.55
CA ARG A 190 6.84 11.57 0.29
C ARG A 190 7.28 11.04 1.66
N CYS A 191 7.30 9.72 1.88
CA CYS A 191 7.64 9.10 3.16
C CYS A 191 8.89 9.72 3.81
N ALA A 192 8.73 10.27 5.02
CA ALA A 192 9.81 10.84 5.83
C ALA A 192 10.50 9.78 6.72
N GLN A 193 10.17 8.50 6.53
CA GLN A 193 10.75 7.36 7.23
C GLN A 193 10.69 7.45 8.77
N PRO A 194 9.52 7.76 9.39
CA PRO A 194 9.43 7.88 10.85
C PRO A 194 9.85 6.61 11.59
N CYS A 195 9.59 5.43 11.00
CA CYS A 195 10.03 4.14 11.53
C CYS A 195 11.55 3.98 11.67
N ARG A 196 12.36 4.87 11.10
CA ARG A 196 13.83 4.87 11.22
C ARG A 196 14.34 5.73 12.38
N ARG A 197 13.45 6.42 13.10
CA ARG A 197 13.79 7.22 14.28
C ARG A 197 13.92 6.35 15.52
N LYS A 198 14.51 6.92 16.57
CA LYS A 198 14.53 6.31 17.90
C LYS A 198 13.14 6.41 18.52
N TYR A 199 12.75 5.36 19.22
CA TYR A 199 11.57 5.38 20.06
C TYR A 199 11.96 4.93 21.47
N GLY A 200 12.17 5.85 22.41
CA GLY A 200 12.85 5.54 23.68
C GLY A 200 14.35 5.26 23.46
N PRO A 201 14.94 4.21 24.07
CA PRO A 201 16.38 3.97 23.98
C PRO A 201 16.84 3.47 22.60
N ASP A 202 15.97 2.80 21.83
CA ASP A 202 16.35 2.03 20.65
C ASP A 202 15.55 2.36 19.37
N PHE A 203 15.91 1.70 18.27
CA PHE A 203 15.27 1.81 16.96
C PHE A 203 14.22 0.71 16.73
N PHE A 204 13.20 0.62 17.60
CA PHE A 204 12.24 -0.49 17.62
C PHE A 204 11.50 -0.79 16.31
N LEU A 205 11.39 0.19 15.41
CA LEU A 205 10.69 0.04 14.13
C LEU A 205 11.64 -0.03 12.91
N SER A 206 12.95 0.11 13.12
CA SER A 206 13.91 0.14 12.02
C SER A 206 14.27 -1.27 11.59
N THR A 207 13.99 -1.62 10.34
CA THR A 207 14.34 -2.94 9.79
C THR A 207 15.78 -3.02 9.31
N LYS A 208 16.28 -4.24 9.15
CA LYS A 208 17.41 -4.61 8.28
C LYS A 208 17.05 -4.45 6.80
N ASP A 209 18.05 -4.54 5.92
CA ASP A 209 17.82 -4.60 4.47
C ASP A 209 17.61 -6.06 4.04
N LEU A 210 16.74 -6.29 3.06
CA LEU A 210 16.51 -7.60 2.48
C LEU A 210 17.75 -8.03 1.68
N CYS A 211 18.14 -9.29 1.79
CA CYS A 211 19.10 -9.90 0.88
C CYS A 211 18.82 -11.39 0.70
N LEU A 212 18.32 -11.78 -0.47
CA LEU A 212 17.97 -13.16 -0.81
C LEU A 212 18.93 -13.80 -1.81
N ILE A 213 20.16 -13.27 -1.94
CA ILE A 213 21.15 -13.73 -2.92
C ILE A 213 21.45 -15.23 -2.81
N ARG A 214 21.44 -15.79 -1.60
CA ARG A 214 21.66 -17.23 -1.37
C ARG A 214 20.44 -18.10 -1.69
N ARG A 215 19.26 -17.48 -1.89
CA ARG A 215 17.98 -18.15 -2.15
C ARG A 215 17.59 -18.16 -3.63
N ILE A 216 18.43 -17.63 -4.53
CA ILE A 216 18.15 -17.58 -5.97
C ILE A 216 17.70 -18.93 -6.56
N PRO A 217 18.35 -20.07 -6.29
CA PRO A 217 17.92 -21.36 -6.83
C PRO A 217 16.51 -21.74 -6.39
N GLU A 218 16.19 -21.43 -5.13
CA GLU A 218 14.89 -21.72 -4.54
C GLU A 218 13.80 -20.83 -5.13
N ILE A 219 14.08 -19.52 -5.24
CA ILE A 219 13.18 -18.53 -5.82
C ILE A 219 12.85 -18.85 -7.28
N ILE A 220 13.85 -19.24 -8.08
CA ILE A 220 13.62 -19.65 -9.48
C ILE A 220 12.73 -20.91 -9.52
N LYS A 221 13.00 -21.91 -8.67
CA LYS A 221 12.19 -23.14 -8.59
C LYS A 221 10.75 -22.89 -8.09
N LEU A 222 10.52 -21.84 -7.32
CA LEU A 222 9.16 -21.41 -6.91
C LEU A 222 8.34 -20.84 -8.06
N GLY A 223 8.92 -20.60 -9.24
CA GLY A 223 8.21 -20.05 -10.39
C GLY A 223 7.99 -18.53 -10.31
N ILE A 224 8.95 -17.82 -9.71
CA ILE A 224 9.03 -16.36 -9.79
C ILE A 224 9.59 -15.95 -11.16
N ASP A 225 8.94 -14.98 -11.79
CA ASP A 225 9.24 -14.54 -13.16
C ASP A 225 10.22 -13.36 -13.19
N SER A 226 10.23 -12.50 -12.16
CA SER A 226 11.08 -11.32 -12.09
C SER A 226 11.61 -11.05 -10.68
N LEU A 227 12.92 -10.82 -10.58
CA LEU A 227 13.61 -10.40 -9.36
C LEU A 227 13.81 -8.89 -9.39
N LYS A 228 13.41 -8.23 -8.31
CA LYS A 228 13.50 -6.77 -8.17
C LYS A 228 14.50 -6.35 -7.11
N ILE A 229 15.37 -5.42 -7.47
CA ILE A 229 16.28 -4.76 -6.54
C ILE A 229 15.67 -3.40 -6.14
N GLU A 230 15.50 -3.14 -4.84
CA GLU A 230 15.17 -1.78 -4.37
C GLU A 230 16.44 -0.92 -4.34
N GLY A 231 16.35 0.31 -4.86
CA GLY A 231 17.49 1.22 -4.84
C GLY A 231 17.32 2.52 -5.63
N ARG A 232 16.08 2.97 -5.90
CA ARG A 232 15.87 4.17 -6.75
C ARG A 232 16.43 5.47 -6.19
N MET A 233 16.72 5.52 -4.90
CA MET A 233 17.34 6.68 -4.23
C MET A 233 18.82 6.44 -3.87
N ARG A 234 19.42 5.34 -4.37
CA ARG A 234 20.79 4.93 -4.04
C ARG A 234 21.80 5.47 -5.05
N THR A 235 23.08 5.45 -4.67
CA THR A 235 24.19 5.79 -5.57
C THR A 235 24.26 4.89 -6.81
N PRO A 236 24.87 5.36 -7.91
CA PRO A 236 25.17 4.51 -9.06
C PRO A 236 26.02 3.29 -8.69
N TYR A 237 26.96 3.43 -7.75
CA TYR A 237 27.77 2.32 -7.25
C TYR A 237 26.92 1.22 -6.61
N TYR A 238 25.96 1.58 -5.76
CA TYR A 238 25.03 0.61 -5.18
C TYR A 238 24.27 -0.16 -6.27
N VAL A 239 23.77 0.56 -7.27
CA VAL A 239 23.03 -0.06 -8.39
C VAL A 239 23.94 -1.00 -9.19
N ALA A 240 25.17 -0.59 -9.50
CA ALA A 240 26.13 -1.44 -10.20
C ALA A 240 26.50 -2.69 -9.40
N ALA A 241 26.83 -2.51 -8.11
CA ALA A 241 27.24 -3.60 -7.23
C ALA A 241 26.14 -4.65 -7.07
N THR A 242 24.93 -4.21 -6.74
CA THR A 242 23.78 -5.11 -6.57
C THR A 242 23.40 -5.79 -7.88
N THR A 243 23.31 -5.05 -8.99
CA THR A 243 22.99 -5.63 -10.32
C THR A 243 24.00 -6.71 -10.71
N SER A 244 25.30 -6.39 -10.61
CA SER A 244 26.39 -7.29 -10.98
C SER A 244 26.38 -8.58 -10.16
N VAL A 245 26.19 -8.48 -8.84
CA VAL A 245 26.17 -9.63 -7.93
C VAL A 245 24.97 -10.54 -8.23
N TYR A 246 23.77 -9.97 -8.39
CA TYR A 246 22.58 -10.76 -8.71
C TYR A 246 22.65 -11.38 -10.11
N ARG A 247 23.15 -10.65 -11.13
CA ARG A 247 23.36 -11.19 -12.48
C ARG A 247 24.26 -12.42 -12.46
N LYS A 248 25.42 -12.32 -11.80
CA LYS A 248 26.37 -13.44 -11.63
C LYS A 248 25.73 -14.65 -10.95
N ALA A 249 24.94 -14.43 -9.89
CA ALA A 249 24.26 -15.50 -9.17
C ALA A 249 23.17 -16.19 -10.02
N ILE A 250 22.43 -15.43 -10.82
CA ILE A 250 21.41 -15.97 -11.74
C ILE A 250 22.10 -16.77 -12.86
N ASP A 251 23.16 -16.23 -13.46
CA ASP A 251 23.88 -16.90 -14.54
C ASP A 251 24.55 -18.18 -14.08
N SER A 252 25.17 -18.19 -12.90
CA SER A 252 25.79 -19.40 -12.34
C SER A 252 24.75 -20.49 -12.04
N TYR A 253 23.54 -20.13 -11.63
CA TYR A 253 22.42 -21.08 -11.51
C TYR A 253 22.07 -21.74 -12.84
N TYR A 254 21.85 -20.95 -13.90
CA TYR A 254 21.52 -21.50 -15.22
C TYR A 254 22.67 -22.26 -15.90
N GLN A 255 23.91 -22.07 -15.43
CA GLN A 255 25.07 -22.86 -15.83
C GLN A 255 25.22 -24.17 -15.02
N GLY A 256 24.33 -24.44 -14.06
CA GLY A 256 24.38 -25.62 -13.19
C GLY A 256 25.46 -25.55 -12.10
N LYS A 257 26.03 -24.36 -11.85
CA LYS A 257 27.14 -24.12 -10.92
C LYS A 257 26.82 -22.98 -9.96
N PHE A 258 25.62 -22.99 -9.38
CA PHE A 258 25.17 -21.89 -8.52
C PHE A 258 26.18 -21.64 -7.39
N GLU A 259 26.69 -20.41 -7.34
CA GLU A 259 27.70 -20.00 -6.37
C GLU A 259 27.44 -18.56 -5.88
N VAL A 260 27.63 -18.36 -4.58
CA VAL A 260 27.68 -17.04 -3.94
C VAL A 260 28.97 -16.95 -3.14
N THR A 261 29.97 -16.26 -3.68
CA THR A 261 31.29 -16.13 -3.07
C THR A 261 31.29 -15.14 -1.89
N LYS A 262 32.32 -15.22 -1.05
CA LYS A 262 32.54 -14.23 0.03
C LYS A 262 32.71 -12.81 -0.53
N GLU A 263 33.39 -12.67 -1.66
CA GLU A 263 33.61 -11.39 -2.34
C GLU A 263 32.27 -10.76 -2.80
N MET A 264 31.36 -11.57 -3.34
CA MET A 264 30.02 -11.08 -3.73
C MET A 264 29.26 -10.52 -2.53
N VAL A 265 29.29 -11.22 -1.38
CA VAL A 265 28.65 -10.75 -0.15
C VAL A 265 29.33 -9.49 0.40
N GLN A 266 30.66 -9.45 0.38
CA GLN A 266 31.41 -8.27 0.80
C GLN A 266 31.07 -7.05 -0.06
N LYS A 267 30.99 -7.21 -1.38
CA LYS A 267 30.60 -6.15 -2.31
C LYS A 267 29.20 -5.59 -2.02
N LEU A 268 28.25 -6.43 -1.60
CA LEU A 268 26.93 -5.97 -1.16
C LEU A 268 26.99 -5.18 0.16
N ASN A 269 27.79 -5.63 1.14
CA ASN A 269 28.00 -4.92 2.40
C ASN A 269 28.68 -3.55 2.18
N ASP A 270 29.67 -3.50 1.29
CA ASP A 270 30.40 -2.27 0.97
C ASP A 270 29.53 -1.25 0.23
N ALA A 271 28.57 -1.73 -0.57
CA ALA A 271 27.63 -0.87 -1.28
C ALA A 271 26.73 -0.06 -0.35
N PHE A 272 26.26 -0.65 0.76
CA PHE A 272 25.44 0.05 1.74
C PHE A 272 25.53 -0.57 3.14
N ASN A 273 25.87 0.25 4.14
CA ASN A 273 26.06 -0.23 5.50
C ASN A 273 24.75 -0.29 6.30
N ARG A 274 24.03 -1.40 6.13
CA ARG A 274 22.97 -1.88 7.02
C ARG A 274 22.96 -3.41 7.01
N GLU A 275 22.82 -4.03 8.18
CA GLU A 275 22.74 -5.49 8.27
C GLU A 275 21.65 -6.06 7.36
N PHE A 276 21.90 -7.25 6.82
CA PHE A 276 20.96 -7.98 5.98
C PHE A 276 20.07 -8.92 6.79
N THR A 277 18.92 -9.24 6.21
CA THR A 277 18.01 -10.29 6.68
C THR A 277 17.31 -10.93 5.49
N GLU A 278 16.91 -12.19 5.64
CA GLU A 278 15.99 -12.87 4.74
C GLU A 278 14.51 -12.59 5.09
N SER A 279 14.25 -11.89 6.20
CA SER A 279 12.91 -11.49 6.66
C SER A 279 11.96 -12.69 6.78
N PHE A 280 10.68 -12.52 6.42
CA PHE A 280 9.67 -13.58 6.45
C PHE A 280 9.94 -14.72 5.49
N TYR A 281 10.80 -14.54 4.48
CA TYR A 281 11.16 -15.61 3.55
C TYR A 281 11.73 -16.83 4.30
N SER A 282 12.58 -16.58 5.31
CA SER A 282 13.22 -17.61 6.14
C SER A 282 12.95 -17.46 7.65
N SER A 283 11.97 -16.63 8.03
CA SER A 283 11.61 -16.35 9.43
C SER A 283 12.75 -15.78 10.30
N GLU A 284 13.57 -14.90 9.74
CA GLU A 284 14.69 -14.27 10.45
C GLU A 284 14.29 -12.99 11.23
N ALA A 285 15.13 -12.58 12.16
CA ALA A 285 14.98 -11.33 12.90
C ALA A 285 15.10 -10.10 11.97
N VAL A 286 14.03 -9.30 11.90
CA VAL A 286 13.92 -8.21 10.90
C VAL A 286 14.38 -6.86 11.44
N PHE A 287 14.42 -6.66 12.75
CA PHE A 287 14.72 -5.36 13.35
C PHE A 287 16.20 -5.14 13.62
N ASN A 288 16.63 -3.89 13.38
CA ASN A 288 17.91 -3.35 13.82
C ASN A 288 17.73 -2.72 15.20
N ARG A 289 18.50 -3.17 16.20
CA ARG A 289 18.53 -2.54 17.54
C ARG A 289 19.57 -1.41 17.63
N ILE A 290 20.46 -1.30 16.65
CA ILE A 290 21.55 -0.31 16.60
C ILE A 290 21.27 0.71 15.49
N LYS A 291 21.82 1.93 15.65
CA LYS A 291 21.79 2.97 14.61
C LYS A 291 22.56 2.47 13.38
N SER A 292 21.83 2.11 12.32
CA SER A 292 22.44 1.94 11.00
C SER A 292 23.06 3.26 10.57
N THR A 293 24.34 3.26 10.19
CA THR A 293 25.03 4.46 9.72
C THR A 293 24.50 4.89 8.35
N GLY A 294 23.95 3.94 7.58
CA GLY A 294 23.41 4.20 6.25
C GLY A 294 24.42 4.84 5.31
N LYS A 295 25.72 4.64 5.56
CA LYS A 295 26.78 5.18 4.72
C LYS A 295 26.78 4.39 3.41
N GLU A 296 26.62 5.12 2.30
CA GLU A 296 26.80 4.60 0.95
C GLU A 296 28.23 4.83 0.52
N SER A 297 28.84 3.79 -0.06
CA SER A 297 30.07 3.98 -0.80
C SER A 297 29.78 4.70 -2.11
N SER A 298 30.64 5.65 -2.45
CA SER A 298 30.64 6.33 -3.74
C SER A 298 31.91 5.97 -4.49
N SER A 299 31.78 5.29 -5.62
CA SER A 299 32.85 5.21 -6.61
C SER A 299 32.64 6.29 -7.68
N LEU A 300 33.73 6.83 -8.21
CA LEU A 300 33.72 7.71 -9.39
C LEU A 300 33.70 6.91 -10.70
N GLU A 301 33.38 5.61 -10.65
CA GLU A 301 33.34 4.76 -11.82
C GLU A 301 32.36 5.31 -12.86
N LYS A 302 32.84 5.43 -14.09
CA LYS A 302 32.01 5.77 -15.24
C LYS A 302 31.44 4.47 -15.82
N TYR A 303 30.12 4.41 -15.94
CA TYR A 303 29.42 3.31 -16.58
C TYR A 303 29.09 3.70 -18.02
N GLU A 304 29.65 2.97 -18.97
CA GLU A 304 29.43 3.18 -20.40
C GLU A 304 28.38 2.20 -20.94
N VAL A 305 27.57 2.70 -21.88
CA VAL A 305 26.47 1.94 -22.50
C VAL A 305 26.32 2.37 -23.95
N LYS A 306 25.77 1.48 -24.78
CA LYS A 306 25.44 1.83 -26.17
C LYS A 306 24.30 2.85 -26.20
N VAL A 307 24.42 3.87 -27.04
CA VAL A 307 23.36 4.87 -27.26
C VAL A 307 23.17 5.07 -28.75
N LYS A 308 21.99 4.70 -29.25
CA LYS A 308 21.53 4.97 -30.62
C LYS A 308 20.18 5.67 -30.54
N ARG A 309 19.95 6.66 -31.41
CA ARG A 309 18.63 7.27 -31.57
C ARG A 309 17.77 6.35 -32.42
N PHE A 310 16.55 6.10 -31.97
CA PHE A 310 15.57 5.32 -32.72
C PHE A 310 14.37 6.18 -33.10
N ASN A 311 13.87 5.96 -34.31
CA ASN A 311 12.50 6.34 -34.64
C ASN A 311 11.58 5.34 -33.93
N LEU A 312 10.78 5.85 -32.99
CA LEU A 312 9.81 5.04 -32.27
C LEU A 312 8.63 4.70 -33.19
N LEU A 313 8.05 3.51 -33.01
CA LEU A 313 6.82 3.14 -33.70
C LEU A 313 5.73 4.12 -33.30
N LYS A 314 4.95 4.59 -34.28
CA LYS A 314 3.77 5.41 -34.00
C LYS A 314 2.77 4.57 -33.21
N ARG A 315 2.48 5.01 -31.99
CA ARG A 315 1.39 4.50 -31.15
C ARG A 315 0.28 5.54 -31.13
N GLU A 316 -0.95 5.09 -31.02
CA GLU A 316 -2.11 5.95 -30.83
C GLU A 316 -2.78 5.66 -29.50
N SER A 317 -3.36 6.68 -28.90
CA SER A 317 -4.04 6.60 -27.61
C SER A 317 -5.38 7.30 -27.66
N LYS A 318 -6.39 6.72 -27.01
CA LYS A 318 -7.72 7.32 -26.87
C LYS A 318 -8.10 7.40 -25.40
N LEU A 319 -7.62 8.43 -24.73
CA LEU A 319 -7.86 8.60 -23.30
C LEU A 319 -9.34 8.88 -23.01
N LEU A 320 -9.96 7.95 -22.30
CA LEU A 320 -11.33 8.07 -21.81
C LEU A 320 -11.36 7.75 -20.32
N ILE A 321 -11.51 8.77 -19.48
CA ILE A 321 -11.67 8.61 -18.03
C ILE A 321 -13.18 8.59 -17.74
N PRO A 322 -13.72 7.51 -17.14
CA PRO A 322 -15.11 7.46 -16.73
C PRO A 322 -15.48 8.64 -15.82
N LYS A 323 -16.66 9.22 -16.03
CA LYS A 323 -17.26 10.17 -15.09
C LYS A 323 -18.22 9.40 -14.18
N ILE A 324 -18.21 9.73 -12.89
CA ILE A 324 -19.12 9.15 -11.93
C ILE A 324 -20.26 10.12 -11.68
N ASN A 325 -21.47 9.62 -11.88
CA ASN A 325 -22.67 10.39 -11.59
C ASN A 325 -22.87 10.46 -10.08
N PRO A 326 -23.35 11.61 -9.57
CA PRO A 326 -23.80 11.71 -8.19
C PRO A 326 -24.86 10.67 -7.87
N GLU A 327 -24.70 9.98 -6.74
CA GLU A 327 -25.71 9.19 -6.07
C GLU A 327 -26.11 9.92 -4.79
N LYS A 328 -27.28 10.58 -4.81
CA LYS A 328 -27.81 11.21 -3.60
C LYS A 328 -28.13 10.13 -2.59
N SER A 329 -27.37 10.06 -1.51
CA SER A 329 -27.78 9.26 -0.37
C SER A 329 -28.92 9.96 0.37
N GLN A 330 -29.87 9.15 0.85
CA GLN A 330 -31.18 9.59 1.33
C GLN A 330 -31.26 9.67 2.86
N LYS A 331 -30.23 9.20 3.58
CA LYS A 331 -30.24 9.10 5.06
C LYS A 331 -28.87 9.42 5.65
N LYS A 332 -28.86 10.26 6.69
CA LYS A 332 -27.68 10.50 7.55
C LYS A 332 -27.43 9.26 8.41
N ARG A 333 -26.37 8.51 8.12
CA ARG A 333 -26.03 7.27 8.82
C ARG A 333 -24.85 7.44 9.77
N LEU A 334 -24.94 6.83 10.94
CA LEU A 334 -23.86 6.69 11.91
C LEU A 334 -23.40 5.23 11.98
N LEU A 335 -22.19 4.98 11.49
CA LEU A 335 -21.59 3.66 11.36
C LEU A 335 -20.56 3.50 12.49
N VAL A 336 -20.74 2.53 13.37
CA VAL A 336 -19.96 2.46 14.61
C VAL A 336 -19.23 1.14 14.72
N ARG A 337 -17.90 1.20 14.81
CA ARG A 337 -17.07 0.06 15.18
C ARG A 337 -16.93 0.01 16.70
N VAL A 338 -17.13 -1.18 17.26
CA VAL A 338 -17.03 -1.47 18.70
C VAL A 338 -16.17 -2.71 18.96
N TYR A 339 -15.72 -2.87 20.20
CA TYR A 339 -14.72 -3.89 20.58
C TYR A 339 -15.19 -4.84 21.68
N SER A 340 -16.40 -4.62 22.21
CA SER A 340 -17.02 -5.48 23.21
C SER A 340 -18.51 -5.59 22.95
N LYS A 341 -19.12 -6.66 23.46
CA LYS A 341 -20.57 -6.83 23.47
C LYS A 341 -21.27 -5.65 24.15
N GLU A 342 -20.78 -5.23 25.31
CA GLU A 342 -21.36 -4.10 26.07
C GLU A 342 -21.37 -2.82 25.25
N ASP A 343 -20.26 -2.52 24.56
CA ASP A 343 -20.16 -1.36 23.68
C ASP A 343 -21.08 -1.46 22.46
N ALA A 344 -21.31 -2.66 21.92
CA ALA A 344 -22.24 -2.87 20.82
C ALA A 344 -23.68 -2.53 21.22
N LEU A 345 -24.12 -2.99 22.39
CA LEU A 345 -25.45 -2.67 22.94
C LEU A 345 -25.57 -1.16 23.20
N LYS A 346 -24.58 -0.58 23.88
CA LYS A 346 -24.51 0.87 24.16
C LYS A 346 -24.55 1.72 22.90
N ALA A 347 -23.82 1.34 21.86
CA ALA A 347 -23.79 2.06 20.59
C ALA A 347 -25.16 1.97 19.88
N ALA A 348 -25.79 0.80 19.88
CA ALA A 348 -27.12 0.62 19.31
C ALA A 348 -28.15 1.51 20.01
N ASP A 349 -28.20 1.48 21.34
CA ASP A 349 -29.12 2.31 22.16
C ASP A 349 -28.84 3.82 22.01
N ALA A 350 -27.58 4.21 21.81
CA ALA A 350 -27.18 5.59 21.60
C ALA A 350 -27.51 6.12 20.19
N GLY A 351 -28.01 5.27 19.28
CA GLY A 351 -28.49 5.65 17.96
C GLY A 351 -27.50 5.41 16.83
N ALA A 352 -26.69 4.36 16.88
CA ALA A 352 -25.99 3.86 15.70
C ALA A 352 -26.98 3.34 14.64
N ASP A 353 -26.62 3.43 13.36
CA ASP A 353 -27.39 2.79 12.26
C ASP A 353 -26.82 1.43 11.86
N VAL A 354 -25.52 1.22 12.03
CA VAL A 354 -24.82 -0.05 11.74
C VAL A 354 -23.74 -0.23 12.80
N ILE A 355 -23.64 -1.44 13.33
CA ILE A 355 -22.54 -1.85 14.22
C ILE A 355 -21.56 -2.71 13.44
N TYR A 356 -20.27 -2.41 13.55
CA TYR A 356 -19.19 -3.31 13.12
C TYR A 356 -18.61 -4.01 14.34
N PHE A 357 -18.63 -5.33 14.33
CA PHE A 357 -18.15 -6.17 15.43
C PHE A 357 -17.28 -7.31 14.89
N ASP A 358 -16.29 -7.75 15.66
CA ASP A 358 -15.35 -8.78 15.22
C ASP A 358 -16.09 -10.07 14.87
N LEU A 359 -16.03 -10.49 13.60
CA LEU A 359 -16.71 -11.69 13.13
C LEU A 359 -16.24 -12.93 13.89
N PHE A 360 -15.01 -12.94 14.40
CA PHE A 360 -14.41 -14.08 15.10
C PHE A 360 -14.64 -14.05 16.61
N ASP A 361 -15.36 -13.05 17.15
CA ASP A 361 -15.70 -13.02 18.57
C ASP A 361 -16.81 -14.04 18.89
N ASP A 362 -16.70 -14.71 20.02
CA ASP A 362 -17.66 -15.73 20.47
C ASP A 362 -19.03 -15.11 20.77
N ASN A 363 -19.07 -13.82 21.14
CA ASN A 363 -20.30 -13.10 21.46
C ASN A 363 -21.04 -12.59 20.22
N PHE A 364 -20.55 -12.83 19.00
CA PHE A 364 -21.13 -12.24 17.77
C PHE A 364 -22.63 -12.54 17.60
N ILE A 365 -23.02 -13.81 17.78
CA ILE A 365 -24.42 -14.24 17.65
C ILE A 365 -25.28 -13.61 18.75
N GLU A 366 -24.75 -13.51 19.97
CA GLU A 366 -25.47 -12.91 21.08
C GLU A 366 -25.72 -11.42 20.85
N VAL A 367 -24.69 -10.67 20.42
CA VAL A 367 -24.83 -9.26 20.03
C VAL A 367 -25.89 -9.11 18.96
N LYS A 368 -25.82 -9.92 17.90
CA LYS A 368 -26.75 -9.89 16.78
C LYS A 368 -28.21 -10.09 17.23
N ASN A 369 -28.45 -11.00 18.16
CA ASN A 369 -29.79 -11.30 18.65
C ASN A 369 -30.35 -10.20 19.58
N GLN A 370 -29.49 -9.39 20.21
CA GLN A 370 -29.89 -8.36 21.17
C GLN A 370 -30.09 -6.98 20.54
N ILE A 371 -29.32 -6.64 19.49
CA ILE A 371 -29.47 -5.35 18.79
C ILE A 371 -30.55 -5.43 17.71
N LYS A 372 -31.22 -4.29 17.44
CA LYS A 372 -32.28 -4.18 16.41
C LYS A 372 -31.84 -3.46 15.14
N ILE A 373 -30.53 -3.29 14.97
CA ILE A 373 -29.90 -2.62 13.83
C ILE A 373 -28.88 -3.58 13.18
N PRO A 374 -28.54 -3.40 11.90
CA PRO A 374 -27.63 -4.31 11.21
C PRO A 374 -26.28 -4.51 11.92
N LEU A 375 -25.91 -5.78 12.12
CA LEU A 375 -24.58 -6.17 12.59
C LEU A 375 -23.69 -6.64 11.45
N TYR A 376 -22.59 -5.93 11.21
CA TYR A 376 -21.63 -6.24 10.16
C TYR A 376 -20.38 -6.89 10.77
N GLY A 377 -19.99 -8.05 10.22
CA GLY A 377 -18.82 -8.79 10.65
C GLY A 377 -17.52 -8.17 10.15
N ILE A 378 -16.62 -7.80 11.05
CA ILE A 378 -15.28 -7.29 10.70
C ILE A 378 -14.42 -8.45 10.24
N THR A 379 -13.82 -8.33 9.05
CA THR A 379 -12.87 -9.30 8.53
C THR A 379 -11.42 -8.86 8.79
N PRO A 380 -10.43 -9.76 8.75
CA PRO A 380 -9.04 -9.42 9.02
C PRO A 380 -8.48 -8.47 7.94
N ARG A 381 -7.63 -7.53 8.36
CA ARG A 381 -6.84 -6.69 7.44
C ARG A 381 -5.67 -7.45 6.82
N ILE A 382 -5.08 -8.35 7.60
CA ILE A 382 -4.02 -9.25 7.16
C ILE A 382 -4.70 -10.59 6.92
N PHE A 383 -4.76 -10.98 5.66
CA PHE A 383 -5.51 -12.13 5.19
C PHE A 383 -4.63 -12.92 4.23
N PHE A 384 -4.43 -14.20 4.53
CA PHE A 384 -3.67 -15.16 3.75
C PHE A 384 -4.61 -16.22 3.16
N ASP A 385 -4.13 -17.00 2.19
CA ASP A 385 -4.91 -18.10 1.62
C ASP A 385 -5.39 -19.12 2.67
N SER A 386 -4.58 -19.36 3.70
CA SER A 386 -4.90 -20.26 4.82
C SER A 386 -6.08 -19.79 5.67
N ASP A 387 -6.41 -18.51 5.66
CA ASP A 387 -7.52 -17.95 6.46
C ASP A 387 -8.88 -18.16 5.78
N LYS A 388 -8.89 -18.51 4.49
CA LYS A 388 -10.09 -18.54 3.64
C LYS A 388 -11.19 -19.45 4.19
N GLU A 389 -10.85 -20.69 4.52
CA GLU A 389 -11.83 -21.69 4.96
C GLU A 389 -12.47 -21.29 6.28
N LYS A 390 -11.65 -20.82 7.23
CA LYS A 390 -12.13 -20.31 8.51
C LYS A 390 -13.08 -19.12 8.32
N LEU A 391 -12.72 -18.15 7.47
CA LEU A 391 -13.58 -17.00 7.19
C LEU A 391 -14.95 -17.45 6.63
N LEU A 392 -14.96 -18.36 5.65
CA LEU A 392 -16.20 -18.87 5.05
C LEU A 392 -17.07 -19.60 6.07
N LYS A 393 -16.46 -20.38 6.97
CA LYS A 393 -17.15 -21.07 8.06
C LYS A 393 -17.84 -20.07 9.00
N GLU A 394 -17.12 -19.06 9.49
CA GLU A 394 -17.67 -18.04 10.39
C GLU A 394 -18.85 -17.29 9.75
N ILE A 395 -18.74 -16.96 8.46
CA ILE A 395 -19.83 -16.31 7.72
C ILE A 395 -21.07 -17.22 7.64
N ALA A 396 -20.87 -18.51 7.34
CA ALA A 396 -21.98 -19.46 7.22
C ALA A 396 -22.69 -19.71 8.55
N GLU A 397 -21.93 -19.78 9.65
CA GLU A 397 -22.45 -20.03 11.01
C GLU A 397 -23.11 -18.79 11.59
N LYS A 398 -22.44 -17.63 11.54
CA LYS A 398 -22.90 -16.38 12.20
C LYS A 398 -23.88 -15.58 11.34
N LYS A 399 -23.88 -15.80 10.02
CA LYS A 399 -24.77 -15.16 9.03
C LYS A 399 -24.87 -13.63 9.22
N PRO A 400 -23.75 -12.88 9.22
CA PRO A 400 -23.80 -11.44 9.47
C PRO A 400 -24.65 -10.71 8.40
N GLU A 401 -25.34 -9.63 8.76
CA GLU A 401 -26.13 -8.85 7.80
C GLU A 401 -25.27 -8.06 6.79
N GLY A 402 -23.97 -7.94 7.06
CA GLY A 402 -22.99 -7.34 6.18
C GLY A 402 -21.56 -7.66 6.61
N LEU A 403 -20.58 -7.29 5.80
CA LEU A 403 -19.16 -7.42 6.13
C LEU A 403 -18.49 -6.05 6.15
N PHE A 404 -17.62 -5.85 7.14
CA PHE A 404 -16.67 -4.74 7.17
C PHE A 404 -15.29 -5.25 6.77
N VAL A 405 -14.97 -5.05 5.50
CA VAL A 405 -13.85 -5.70 4.82
C VAL A 405 -12.55 -4.94 5.04
N GLY A 406 -11.59 -5.61 5.68
CA GLY A 406 -10.23 -5.09 5.91
C GLY A 406 -9.22 -5.45 4.82
N SER A 407 -9.52 -6.37 3.90
CA SER A 407 -8.61 -6.83 2.85
C SER A 407 -9.32 -7.01 1.51
N LEU A 408 -8.80 -6.40 0.45
CA LEU A 408 -9.42 -6.43 -0.88
C LEU A 408 -9.61 -7.85 -1.42
N GLY A 409 -8.72 -8.80 -1.09
CA GLY A 409 -8.81 -10.18 -1.58
C GLY A 409 -10.14 -10.86 -1.28
N ILE A 410 -10.84 -10.45 -0.23
CA ILE A 410 -12.16 -10.98 0.14
C ILE A 410 -13.19 -10.74 -0.98
N LEU A 411 -13.03 -9.71 -1.82
CA LEU A 411 -13.91 -9.47 -2.96
C LEU A 411 -13.88 -10.60 -3.99
N ALA A 412 -12.77 -11.32 -4.13
CA ALA A 412 -12.69 -12.44 -5.07
C ALA A 412 -13.56 -13.63 -4.64
N LEU A 413 -14.07 -13.65 -3.40
CA LEU A 413 -15.02 -14.64 -2.93
C LEU A 413 -16.45 -14.41 -3.47
N ASN A 414 -16.74 -13.22 -4.03
CA ASN A 414 -18.04 -12.87 -4.62
C ASN A 414 -19.24 -13.17 -3.70
N LEU A 415 -19.08 -12.89 -2.41
CA LEU A 415 -20.10 -13.11 -1.40
C LEU A 415 -21.31 -12.20 -1.70
N LYS A 416 -22.52 -12.78 -1.70
CA LYS A 416 -23.78 -12.04 -1.92
C LYS A 416 -24.30 -11.44 -0.61
N ILE A 417 -23.42 -10.71 0.08
CA ILE A 417 -23.67 -10.05 1.37
C ILE A 417 -23.24 -8.58 1.22
N PRO A 418 -23.97 -7.60 1.79
CA PRO A 418 -23.55 -6.19 1.79
C PRO A 418 -22.12 -6.00 2.31
N ILE A 419 -21.34 -5.12 1.66
CA ILE A 419 -19.94 -4.87 2.04
C ILE A 419 -19.72 -3.38 2.31
N HIS A 420 -19.13 -3.09 3.46
CA HIS A 420 -18.47 -1.82 3.73
C HIS A 420 -16.96 -2.04 3.79
N PHE A 421 -16.16 -1.06 3.40
CA PHE A 421 -14.69 -1.17 3.36
C PHE A 421 -14.04 -0.28 4.40
N ASP A 422 -13.01 -0.80 5.03
CA ASP A 422 -12.16 -0.03 5.89
C ASP A 422 -11.27 0.95 5.08
N TYR A 423 -10.87 2.06 5.70
CA TYR A 423 -10.09 3.11 5.04
C TYR A 423 -8.69 2.68 4.61
N ASN A 424 -8.18 1.52 5.07
CA ASN A 424 -6.90 0.99 4.57
C ASN A 424 -6.94 0.53 3.11
N ILE A 425 -8.13 0.38 2.53
CA ILE A 425 -8.30 0.10 1.11
C ILE A 425 -7.90 1.31 0.24
N ASN A 426 -7.64 2.48 0.87
CA ASN A 426 -7.11 3.67 0.22
C ASN A 426 -7.99 4.19 -0.93
N CYS A 427 -9.30 4.31 -0.69
CA CYS A 427 -10.17 5.03 -1.62
C CYS A 427 -9.80 6.52 -1.64
N PHE A 428 -9.27 7.00 -2.77
CA PHE A 428 -8.71 8.35 -2.95
C PHE A 428 -9.31 9.13 -4.12
N ASN A 429 -10.04 8.46 -5.02
CA ASN A 429 -10.69 9.08 -6.17
C ASN A 429 -11.96 8.32 -6.59
N ASP A 430 -12.65 8.89 -7.56
CA ASP A 430 -13.89 8.41 -8.13
C ASP A 430 -13.73 6.99 -8.71
N LEU A 431 -12.66 6.72 -9.47
CA LEU A 431 -12.48 5.39 -10.06
C LEU A 431 -12.41 4.29 -8.98
N ASN A 432 -11.88 4.61 -7.79
CA ASN A 432 -11.97 3.70 -6.64
C ASN A 432 -13.40 3.45 -6.19
N LEU A 433 -14.21 4.51 -6.04
CA LEU A 433 -15.62 4.38 -5.66
C LEU A 433 -16.40 3.53 -6.66
N GLN A 434 -16.17 3.71 -7.96
CA GLN A 434 -16.84 2.91 -8.98
C GLN A 434 -16.42 1.43 -8.95
N TYR A 435 -15.16 1.16 -8.63
CA TYR A 435 -14.62 -0.19 -8.61
C TYR A 435 -15.11 -1.01 -7.40
N LEU A 436 -15.33 -0.36 -6.26
CA LEU A 436 -15.69 -1.04 -5.01
C LEU A 436 -17.21 -1.29 -4.92
N PRO A 437 -17.68 -2.55 -4.83
CA PRO A 437 -19.11 -2.89 -4.86
C PRO A 437 -19.83 -2.68 -3.51
N GLY A 438 -19.59 -1.56 -2.84
CA GLY A 438 -20.09 -1.32 -1.48
C GLY A 438 -19.76 0.08 -0.96
N LEU A 439 -19.80 0.27 0.36
CA LEU A 439 -19.53 1.56 1.00
C LEU A 439 -18.09 1.65 1.53
N PRO A 440 -17.17 2.36 0.88
CA PRO A 440 -15.85 2.58 1.45
C PRO A 440 -15.85 3.71 2.47
N ILE A 441 -15.09 3.52 3.55
CA ILE A 441 -14.61 4.64 4.35
C ILE A 441 -13.44 5.26 3.59
N ILE A 442 -13.57 6.52 3.20
CA ILE A 442 -12.52 7.24 2.48
C ILE A 442 -11.32 7.48 3.39
N SER A 443 -10.13 7.51 2.77
CA SER A 443 -8.87 7.74 3.48
C SER A 443 -8.91 9.00 4.35
N PRO A 444 -8.44 8.91 5.62
CA PRO A 444 -8.37 10.06 6.53
C PRO A 444 -7.23 11.04 6.17
N GLU A 445 -6.49 10.78 5.08
CA GLU A 445 -5.49 11.69 4.52
C GLU A 445 -6.10 12.79 3.63
N LEU A 446 -7.37 12.67 3.22
CA LEU A 446 -8.05 13.68 2.40
C LEU A 446 -8.57 14.86 3.24
N SER A 447 -8.41 16.07 2.70
CA SER A 447 -8.99 17.31 3.22
C SER A 447 -10.49 17.41 2.93
N LEU A 448 -11.18 18.32 3.60
CA LEU A 448 -12.57 18.67 3.32
C LEU A 448 -12.78 19.12 1.86
N LYS A 449 -11.81 19.86 1.29
CA LYS A 449 -11.87 20.29 -0.11
C LYS A 449 -11.86 19.08 -1.05
N GLU A 450 -10.99 18.11 -0.79
CA GLU A 450 -10.89 16.88 -1.59
C GLU A 450 -12.09 15.96 -1.36
N LEU A 451 -12.59 15.86 -0.13
CA LEU A 451 -13.82 15.15 0.19
C LEU A 451 -15.04 15.74 -0.54
N ALA A 452 -15.08 17.06 -0.74
CA ALA A 452 -16.14 17.72 -1.48
C ALA A 452 -16.17 17.32 -2.97
N GLU A 453 -15.08 16.81 -3.55
CA GLU A 453 -15.06 16.27 -4.92
C GLU A 453 -15.87 14.96 -5.04
N PHE A 454 -16.13 14.30 -3.91
CA PHE A 454 -17.00 13.13 -3.81
C PHE A 454 -18.46 13.47 -3.51
N LYS A 455 -18.82 14.74 -3.43
CA LYS A 455 -20.15 15.21 -3.01
C LYS A 455 -21.28 14.43 -3.68
N ASN A 456 -22.25 14.02 -2.86
CA ASN A 456 -23.41 13.22 -3.28
C ASN A 456 -22.96 11.91 -3.96
N LYS A 457 -22.08 11.14 -3.32
CA LYS A 457 -21.72 9.78 -3.72
C LYS A 457 -21.72 8.89 -2.48
N ASN A 458 -21.79 7.58 -2.67
CA ASN A 458 -21.91 6.62 -1.59
C ASN A 458 -20.54 6.30 -0.94
N PHE A 459 -20.18 7.02 0.12
CA PHE A 459 -18.97 6.78 0.91
C PHE A 459 -19.15 7.24 2.36
N ALA A 460 -18.26 6.80 3.25
CA ALA A 460 -18.20 7.23 4.64
C ALA A 460 -16.91 7.97 5.00
N VAL A 461 -16.97 8.81 6.02
CA VAL A 461 -15.82 9.56 6.55
C VAL A 461 -15.57 9.17 8.00
N LEU A 462 -14.32 8.81 8.33
CA LEU A 462 -13.89 8.68 9.72
C LEU A 462 -14.01 10.03 10.42
N VAL A 463 -14.94 10.14 11.36
CA VAL A 463 -15.15 11.37 12.13
C VAL A 463 -14.67 11.27 13.56
N HIS A 464 -14.49 10.06 14.08
CA HIS A 464 -14.02 9.85 15.44
C HIS A 464 -13.21 8.58 15.58
N GLY A 465 -12.11 8.64 16.34
CA GLY A 465 -11.36 7.45 16.74
C GLY A 465 -9.86 7.57 16.62
N LYS A 466 -9.13 6.55 17.10
CA LYS A 466 -7.68 6.48 16.90
C LYS A 466 -7.36 6.05 15.48
N VAL A 467 -6.69 6.93 14.75
CA VAL A 467 -6.21 6.58 13.42
C VAL A 467 -5.11 5.53 13.55
N ARG A 468 -5.27 4.41 12.86
CA ARG A 468 -4.21 3.41 12.70
C ARG A 468 -3.13 3.96 11.78
N LEU A 469 -1.91 4.05 12.30
CA LEU A 469 -0.75 4.60 11.60
C LEU A 469 0.00 3.53 10.81
N MET A 470 0.01 2.30 11.31
CA MET A 470 0.71 1.18 10.70
C MET A 470 -0.04 -0.12 10.97
N THR A 471 0.00 -1.03 10.02
CA THR A 471 -0.28 -2.46 10.21
C THR A 471 1.01 -3.21 9.95
N MET A 472 1.36 -4.20 10.77
CA MET A 472 2.61 -4.97 10.64
C MET A 472 2.41 -6.43 11.05
N ARG A 473 3.20 -7.32 10.43
CA ARG A 473 3.25 -8.74 10.81
C ARG A 473 4.27 -9.00 11.93
N HIS A 474 5.30 -8.16 12.00
CA HIS A 474 6.34 -8.29 13.00
C HIS A 474 5.79 -8.07 14.41
N LYS A 475 6.14 -8.97 15.32
CA LYS A 475 5.89 -8.78 16.75
C LYS A 475 6.82 -7.70 17.28
N LEU A 476 6.24 -6.68 17.89
CA LEU A 476 6.96 -5.77 18.78
C LEU A 476 6.73 -6.27 20.21
N GLU A 477 7.80 -6.53 20.96
CA GLU A 477 7.73 -6.99 22.36
C GLU A 477 7.25 -5.88 23.33
N LYS A 478 6.63 -4.82 22.81
CA LYS A 478 6.17 -3.65 23.55
C LYS A 478 4.70 -3.39 23.28
N LYS A 479 3.98 -2.96 24.33
CA LYS A 479 2.59 -2.47 24.25
C LYS A 479 2.50 -1.03 23.73
N GLU A 480 3.58 -0.28 23.80
CA GLU A 480 3.68 1.09 23.31
C GLU A 480 5.12 1.46 22.95
N ILE A 481 5.27 2.49 22.11
CA ILE A 481 6.53 3.14 21.78
C ILE A 481 6.38 4.65 21.97
N LYS A 482 7.47 5.32 22.36
CA LYS A 482 7.48 6.78 22.60
C LYS A 482 8.50 7.44 21.71
N ASP A 483 8.13 8.50 20.99
CA ASP A 483 9.10 9.25 20.19
C ASP A 483 9.90 10.26 21.04
N GLU A 484 10.83 10.99 20.40
CA GLU A 484 11.66 11.99 21.08
C GLU A 484 10.89 13.24 21.57
N LYS A 485 9.63 13.40 21.17
CA LYS A 485 8.72 14.44 21.66
C LYS A 485 7.77 13.92 22.74
N ASN A 486 8.02 12.71 23.24
CA ASN A 486 7.21 11.99 24.23
C ASN A 486 5.79 11.62 23.74
N PHE A 487 5.52 11.64 22.43
CA PHE A 487 4.27 11.11 21.90
C PHE A 487 4.21 9.60 22.09
N VAL A 488 3.11 9.10 22.67
CA VAL A 488 2.93 7.68 22.97
C VAL A 488 2.07 6.99 21.91
N PHE A 489 2.66 6.06 21.16
CA PHE A 489 1.96 5.25 20.17
C PHE A 489 1.67 3.87 20.73
N LYS A 490 0.38 3.52 20.85
CA LYS A 490 -0.05 2.21 21.33
C LYS A 490 0.11 1.14 20.26
N ILE A 491 0.45 -0.07 20.68
CA ILE A 491 0.57 -1.24 19.83
C ILE A 491 -0.48 -2.25 20.26
N ASN A 492 -1.40 -2.56 19.35
CA ASN A 492 -2.45 -3.55 19.58
C ASN A 492 -2.18 -4.81 18.76
N LYS A 493 -2.52 -5.97 19.33
CA LYS A 493 -2.57 -7.23 18.59
C LYS A 493 -3.87 -7.26 17.79
N ILE A 494 -3.78 -7.72 16.54
CA ILE A 494 -4.90 -8.04 15.65
C ILE A 494 -4.76 -9.49 15.17
N HIS A 495 -5.76 -10.03 14.48
CA HIS A 495 -5.84 -11.46 14.10
C HIS A 495 -4.50 -12.06 13.63
N ASN A 496 -3.91 -11.50 12.57
CA ASN A 496 -2.68 -11.99 11.94
C ASN A 496 -1.50 -11.00 12.06
N GLY A 497 -1.48 -10.17 13.10
CA GLY A 497 -0.37 -9.22 13.29
C GLY A 497 -0.61 -8.17 14.37
N TYR A 498 -0.08 -6.97 14.13
CA TYR A 498 -0.12 -5.84 15.04
C TYR A 498 -0.46 -4.55 14.31
N GLU A 499 -0.98 -3.58 15.04
CA GLU A 499 -1.20 -2.21 14.57
C GLU A 499 -0.58 -1.19 15.52
N VAL A 500 -0.12 -0.08 14.96
CA VAL A 500 0.33 1.10 15.71
C VAL A 500 -0.73 2.17 15.60
N LEU A 501 -1.24 2.64 16.72
CA LEU A 501 -2.28 3.66 16.79
C LEU A 501 -1.67 5.05 17.03
N ASN A 502 -2.34 6.05 16.48
CA ASN A 502 -2.06 7.44 16.81
C ASN A 502 -2.32 7.70 18.30
N GLU A 503 -1.50 8.56 18.91
CA GLU A 503 -1.66 8.91 20.33
C GLU A 503 -3.04 9.54 20.59
N LYS A 504 -3.38 10.55 19.78
CA LYS A 504 -4.61 11.33 19.93
C LYS A 504 -5.70 10.82 18.99
N GLU A 505 -6.92 10.77 19.50
CA GLU A 505 -8.12 10.45 18.75
C GLU A 505 -8.47 11.61 17.80
N LEU A 506 -8.90 11.26 16.59
CA LEU A 506 -9.60 12.18 15.70
C LEU A 506 -10.97 12.49 16.30
N GLY A 507 -11.43 13.74 16.19
CA GLY A 507 -12.78 14.12 16.59
C GLY A 507 -13.30 15.30 15.78
N LEU A 508 -14.28 15.06 14.91
CA LEU A 508 -14.83 16.04 13.97
C LEU A 508 -16.24 16.53 14.37
N PHE A 509 -16.56 16.53 15.66
CA PHE A 509 -17.88 16.94 16.18
C PHE A 509 -18.33 18.31 15.64
N ASN A 510 -17.46 19.32 15.70
CA ASN A 510 -17.75 20.68 15.21
C ASN A 510 -17.62 20.83 13.69
N LYS A 511 -17.40 19.74 12.96
CA LYS A 511 -17.18 19.69 11.51
C LYS A 511 -18.19 18.83 10.77
N CYS A 512 -19.12 18.18 11.48
CA CYS A 512 -20.19 17.41 10.85
C CYS A 512 -21.10 18.28 9.98
N SER A 513 -21.36 19.54 10.37
CA SER A 513 -22.12 20.48 9.55
C SER A 513 -21.41 20.83 8.24
N ASP A 514 -20.09 21.01 8.28
CA ASP A 514 -19.26 21.24 7.10
C ASP A 514 -19.31 20.02 6.16
N LEU A 515 -19.23 18.79 6.72
CA LEU A 515 -19.38 17.54 5.96
C LEU A 515 -20.77 17.41 5.30
N LEU A 516 -21.85 17.65 6.06
CA LEU A 516 -23.23 17.60 5.55
C LEU A 516 -23.46 18.60 4.40
N LYS A 517 -22.95 19.83 4.52
CA LYS A 517 -23.03 20.85 3.44
C LYS A 517 -22.32 20.40 2.15
N ASN A 518 -21.31 19.55 2.28
CA ASN A 518 -20.59 18.94 1.17
C ASN A 518 -21.23 17.62 0.67
N GLY A 519 -22.46 17.31 1.10
CA GLY A 519 -23.21 16.13 0.63
C GLY A 519 -22.65 14.82 1.13
N ILE A 520 -22.04 14.83 2.33
CA ILE A 520 -21.48 13.66 3.01
C ILE A 520 -22.42 13.31 4.15
N ASP A 521 -22.96 12.10 4.12
CA ASP A 521 -24.02 11.69 5.04
C ASP A 521 -23.75 10.38 5.78
N ASN A 522 -22.63 9.70 5.53
CA ASN A 522 -22.20 8.54 6.28
C ASN A 522 -21.00 8.86 7.17
N PHE A 523 -21.20 8.73 8.47
CA PHE A 523 -20.25 9.12 9.50
C PHE A 523 -19.73 7.86 10.19
N PHE A 524 -18.42 7.63 10.12
CA PHE A 524 -17.79 6.47 10.74
C PHE A 524 -17.13 6.84 12.07
N VAL A 525 -17.48 6.10 13.12
CA VAL A 525 -16.95 6.23 14.48
C VAL A 525 -16.25 4.93 14.86
N ASP A 526 -14.99 5.04 15.28
CA ASP A 526 -14.17 3.92 15.75
C ASP A 526 -13.63 4.22 17.15
N THR A 527 -14.35 3.78 18.19
CA THR A 527 -14.00 4.10 19.58
C THR A 527 -14.15 2.91 20.52
N ASP A 528 -13.24 2.83 21.47
CA ASP A 528 -13.20 1.86 22.58
C ASP A 528 -13.49 2.52 23.93
N LYS A 529 -13.96 3.78 23.93
CA LYS A 529 -14.19 4.58 25.14
C LYS A 529 -15.47 5.38 25.02
N ASN A 530 -16.19 5.51 26.14
CA ASN A 530 -17.39 6.35 26.27
C ASN A 530 -18.33 6.21 25.06
N VAL A 531 -18.52 4.97 24.60
CA VAL A 531 -19.13 4.65 23.31
C VAL A 531 -20.54 5.26 23.22
N ASP A 532 -21.35 5.09 24.26
CA ASP A 532 -22.70 5.63 24.33
C ASP A 532 -22.71 7.18 24.23
N VAL A 533 -21.82 7.85 24.96
CA VAL A 533 -21.73 9.32 24.99
C VAL A 533 -21.30 9.85 23.62
N ILE A 534 -20.27 9.25 23.02
CA ILE A 534 -19.73 9.70 21.73
C ILE A 534 -20.76 9.48 20.61
N VAL A 535 -21.38 8.29 20.56
CA VAL A 535 -22.40 7.96 19.56
C VAL A 535 -23.62 8.88 19.70
N ARG A 536 -24.10 9.09 20.93
CA ARG A 536 -25.24 9.99 21.23
C ARG A 536 -24.94 11.43 20.82
N HIS A 537 -23.71 11.92 21.02
CA HIS A 537 -23.30 13.25 20.57
C HIS A 537 -23.32 13.37 19.05
N TYR A 538 -22.75 12.42 18.31
CA TYR A 538 -22.81 12.44 16.85
C TYR A 538 -24.25 12.34 16.35
N ARG A 539 -25.07 11.43 16.91
CA ARG A 539 -26.49 11.33 16.56
C ARG A 539 -27.21 12.66 16.75
N ASN A 540 -27.07 13.29 17.91
CA ASN A 540 -27.67 14.60 18.18
C ASN A 540 -27.25 15.66 17.18
N ILE A 541 -25.95 15.72 16.80
CA ILE A 541 -25.46 16.66 15.79
C ILE A 541 -26.09 16.38 14.41
N LEU A 542 -26.19 15.12 14.01
CA LEU A 542 -26.79 14.73 12.72
C LEU A 542 -28.30 15.04 12.67
N ASP A 543 -28.98 14.94 13.80
CA ASP A 543 -30.39 15.29 13.98
C ASP A 543 -30.62 16.81 14.12
N GLY A 544 -29.56 17.62 14.10
CA GLY A 544 -29.64 19.09 14.18
C GLY A 544 -29.81 19.63 15.60
N LYS A 545 -29.63 18.82 16.64
CA LYS A 545 -29.68 19.25 18.03
C LYS A 545 -28.37 19.95 18.42
N SER A 546 -28.48 20.95 19.30
CA SER A 546 -27.30 21.61 19.87
C SER A 546 -26.55 20.65 20.79
N VAL A 547 -25.23 20.56 20.63
CA VAL A 547 -24.35 19.76 21.47
C VAL A 547 -23.21 20.65 21.95
N ASP A 548 -23.00 20.75 23.25
CA ASP A 548 -21.85 21.46 23.82
C ASP A 548 -20.56 20.67 23.57
N VAL A 549 -19.90 20.99 22.47
CA VAL A 549 -18.61 20.40 22.08
C VAL A 549 -17.41 21.11 22.73
N SER A 550 -17.62 22.14 23.55
CA SER A 550 -16.52 22.95 24.12
C SER A 550 -15.59 22.12 25.01
N LYS A 551 -16.15 21.21 25.80
CA LYS A 551 -15.41 20.27 26.66
C LYS A 551 -14.75 19.13 25.88
N LEU A 552 -15.31 18.75 24.72
CA LEU A 552 -14.76 17.69 23.87
C LEU A 552 -13.52 18.17 23.10
N LYS A 553 -13.49 19.43 22.63
CA LYS A 553 -12.42 19.98 21.75
C LYS A 553 -10.99 19.81 22.28
N LYS A 554 -10.76 19.81 23.60
CA LYS A 554 -9.40 19.82 24.17
C LYS A 554 -8.65 18.50 23.97
N ASN A 555 -9.36 17.39 23.72
CA ASN A 555 -8.79 16.05 23.73
C ASN A 555 -8.62 15.41 22.34
N TYR A 556 -9.11 16.05 21.28
CA TYR A 556 -9.13 15.48 19.92
C TYR A 556 -8.31 16.29 18.93
N VAL A 557 -7.79 15.61 17.90
CA VAL A 557 -7.17 16.24 16.74
C VAL A 557 -8.15 16.27 15.57
N LEU A 558 -7.94 17.21 14.64
CA LEU A 558 -8.70 17.29 13.38
C LEU A 558 -8.02 16.52 12.23
N GLY A 559 -6.87 15.89 12.48
CA GLY A 559 -6.09 15.20 11.46
C GLY A 559 -5.73 16.12 10.29
N TRP A 560 -5.90 15.62 9.06
CA TRP A 560 -5.61 16.36 7.81
C TRP A 560 -6.83 17.07 7.23
N PHE A 561 -7.91 17.22 8.01
CA PHE A 561 -9.20 17.73 7.52
C PHE A 561 -9.13 19.06 6.77
N PHE A 562 -8.22 19.97 7.12
CA PHE A 562 -8.12 21.26 6.41
C PHE A 562 -7.11 21.29 5.27
N LYS A 563 -5.92 20.71 5.47
CA LYS A 563 -4.78 20.87 4.54
C LYS A 563 -4.62 19.68 3.59
N GLY A 564 -5.14 18.51 3.98
CA GLY A 564 -4.84 17.25 3.32
C GLY A 564 -3.37 16.86 3.49
N VAL A 565 -2.98 15.80 2.79
CA VAL A 565 -1.58 15.37 2.70
C VAL A 565 -0.99 15.74 1.34
N GLU A 566 0.33 15.90 1.30
CA GLU A 566 1.08 16.10 0.06
C GLU A 566 1.39 14.80 -0.67
#